data_AF-A0AA90P2E5-F1
#
_entry.id   AF-A0AA90P2E5-F1
#
_cell.length_a   1.000
_cell.length_b   1.000
_cell.length_c   1.000
_cell.angle_alpha   90.00
_cell.angle_beta   90.00
_cell.angle_gamma   90.00
#
_symmetry.space_group_name_H-M   'P 1'
#
loop_
_entity.id
_entity.type
_entity.pdbx_description
1 polymer ?
#
loop_
_entity_poly.entity_id
_entity_poly.type
_entity_poly.pdbx_seq_one_letter_code
_entity_poly.pdbx_strand_id
1 'polypeptide(L)'
;MYTKGGGEIIGVSQPTVSREPARNTGDRGYRHKQAQAKAIQQRQTAVKPTKMTPPMIIVIEAKLRIEWSPEQVSGWLLDDQEKLISHETIYRHIWDDKQAGGDLYTHLRRRKKYDKRRNGKSTRGQIKNRVIIDERPSIVDDKSRIGDT
;
A
#
# COMPACT_ATOMS: atom_id res chain seq x y z
N MET A 1 46.90 -5.72 -8.32
CA MET A 1 45.67 -6.12 -9.05
C MET A 1 44.78 -6.86 -8.07
N TYR A 2 43.62 -6.31 -7.70
CA TYR A 2 42.73 -6.97 -6.74
C TYR A 2 42.00 -8.12 -7.44
N THR A 3 42.21 -9.34 -6.98
CA THR A 3 41.45 -10.53 -7.39
C THR A 3 40.02 -10.36 -6.90
N LYS A 4 39.09 -10.11 -7.83
CA LYS A 4 37.66 -10.12 -7.51
C LYS A 4 37.30 -11.48 -6.94
N GLY A 5 36.82 -11.51 -5.69
CA GLY A 5 36.35 -12.74 -5.05
C GLY A 5 35.15 -13.30 -5.83
N GLY A 6 34.98 -14.63 -5.87
CA GLY A 6 33.96 -15.29 -6.70
C GLY A 6 32.51 -14.77 -6.57
N GLY A 7 32.17 -14.08 -5.47
CA GLY A 7 30.88 -13.38 -5.33
C GLY A 7 30.73 -12.15 -6.22
N GLU A 8 31.77 -11.35 -6.42
CA GLU A 8 31.73 -10.14 -7.27
C GLU A 8 31.52 -10.48 -8.74
N ILE A 9 31.91 -11.69 -9.17
CA ILE A 9 31.71 -12.18 -10.54
C ILE A 9 30.22 -12.47 -10.81
N ILE A 10 29.48 -12.88 -9.78
CA ILE A 10 28.08 -13.34 -9.87
C ILE A 10 27.12 -12.26 -9.33
N GLY A 11 27.64 -11.10 -8.88
CA GLY A 11 26.83 -10.00 -8.35
C GLY A 11 26.27 -10.25 -6.95
N VAL A 12 26.89 -11.13 -6.17
CA VAL A 12 26.46 -11.49 -4.80
C VAL A 12 27.60 -11.30 -3.80
N SER A 13 27.28 -11.00 -2.54
CA SER A 13 28.31 -10.82 -1.51
C SER A 13 29.12 -12.10 -1.28
N GLN A 14 30.42 -11.98 -0.99
CA GLN A 14 31.29 -13.14 -0.70
C GLN A 14 30.74 -14.05 0.43
N PRO A 15 30.17 -13.52 1.54
CA PRO A 15 29.54 -14.36 2.56
C PRO A 15 28.32 -15.14 2.05
N THR A 16 27.61 -14.63 1.03
CA THR A 16 26.50 -15.35 0.39
C THR A 16 27.02 -16.62 -0.29
N VAL A 17 28.14 -16.51 -1.02
CA VAL A 17 28.76 -17.63 -1.72
C VAL A 17 29.34 -18.64 -0.73
N SER A 18 30.04 -18.19 0.31
CA SER A 18 30.69 -19.13 1.25
C SER A 18 29.69 -19.92 2.11
N ARG A 19 28.54 -19.33 2.44
CA ARG A 19 27.51 -19.98 3.27
C ARG A 19 26.59 -20.92 2.49
N GLU A 20 26.51 -20.80 1.17
CA GLU A 20 25.59 -21.57 0.34
C GLU A 20 25.83 -23.09 0.44
N PRO A 21 27.07 -23.61 0.30
CA PRO A 21 27.32 -25.03 0.45
C PRO A 21 26.97 -25.53 1.86
N ALA A 22 27.30 -24.77 2.90
CA ALA A 22 26.99 -25.15 4.29
C ALA A 22 25.47 -25.28 4.54
N ARG A 23 24.65 -24.44 3.87
CA ARG A 23 23.19 -24.44 4.03
C ARG A 23 22.50 -25.53 3.21
N ASN A 24 23.07 -25.89 2.06
CA ASN A 24 22.36 -26.61 1.01
C ASN A 24 22.98 -27.96 0.61
N THR A 25 24.13 -28.35 1.20
CA THR A 25 24.76 -29.65 0.96
C THR A 25 23.90 -30.80 1.50
N GLY A 26 23.87 -31.93 0.80
CA GLY A 26 23.24 -33.17 1.26
C GLY A 26 24.26 -34.15 1.84
N ASP A 27 23.80 -35.27 2.38
CA ASP A 27 24.66 -36.27 3.06
C ASP A 27 25.70 -36.92 2.13
N ARG A 28 25.52 -36.79 0.81
CA ARG A 28 26.42 -37.30 -0.24
C ARG A 28 27.16 -36.19 -1.00
N GLY A 29 27.33 -35.03 -0.37
CA GLY A 29 28.01 -33.87 -0.94
C GLY A 29 27.09 -32.90 -1.68
N TYR A 30 27.69 -31.94 -2.37
CA TYR A 30 26.98 -30.83 -3.01
C TYR A 30 26.37 -31.23 -4.35
N ARG A 31 25.07 -30.97 -4.53
CA ARG A 31 24.34 -31.21 -5.79
C ARG A 31 23.41 -30.04 -6.07
N HIS A 32 23.65 -29.31 -7.15
CA HIS A 32 22.94 -28.05 -7.45
C HIS A 32 21.40 -28.18 -7.48
N LYS A 33 20.84 -29.26 -8.04
CA LYS A 33 19.37 -29.47 -8.05
C LYS A 33 18.81 -29.65 -6.64
N GLN A 34 19.51 -30.40 -5.80
CA GLN A 34 19.12 -30.63 -4.41
C GLN A 34 19.25 -29.35 -3.59
N ALA A 35 20.34 -28.59 -3.80
CA ALA A 35 20.57 -27.31 -3.15
C ALA A 35 19.46 -26.31 -3.45
N GLN A 36 19.08 -26.21 -4.73
CA GLN A 36 17.96 -25.38 -5.17
C GLN A 36 16.63 -25.81 -4.52
N ALA A 37 16.34 -27.12 -4.50
CA ALA A 37 15.13 -27.64 -3.87
C ALA A 37 15.08 -27.31 -2.37
N LYS A 38 16.18 -27.50 -1.64
CA LYS A 38 16.30 -27.14 -0.21
C LYS A 38 16.08 -25.64 0.02
N ALA A 39 16.69 -24.78 -0.80
CA ALA A 39 16.53 -23.34 -0.69
C ALA A 39 15.08 -22.89 -0.94
N ILE A 40 14.42 -23.47 -1.94
CA ILE A 40 12.99 -23.21 -2.23
C ILE A 40 12.12 -23.67 -1.05
N GLN A 41 12.36 -24.89 -0.55
CA GLN A 41 11.60 -25.44 0.58
C GLN A 41 11.75 -24.55 1.82
N GLN A 42 12.98 -24.20 2.21
CA GLN A 42 13.23 -23.29 3.33
C GLN A 42 12.52 -21.95 3.16
N ARG A 43 12.52 -21.38 1.94
CA ARG A 43 11.82 -20.13 1.65
C ARG A 43 10.30 -20.26 1.77
N GLN A 44 9.74 -21.40 1.38
CA GLN A 44 8.31 -21.68 1.46
C GLN A 44 7.87 -21.93 2.91
N THR A 45 8.68 -22.63 3.71
CA THR A 45 8.38 -22.95 5.11
C THR A 45 8.83 -21.87 6.09
N ALA A 46 9.56 -20.85 5.63
CA ALA A 46 10.00 -19.75 6.47
C ALA A 46 8.80 -19.05 7.10
N VAL A 47 8.73 -19.09 8.43
CA VAL A 47 7.73 -18.35 9.20
C VAL A 47 7.95 -16.86 8.96
N LYS A 48 6.98 -16.21 8.34
CA LYS A 48 6.99 -14.76 8.16
C LYS A 48 6.39 -14.13 9.42
N PRO A 49 6.98 -13.05 9.95
CA PRO A 49 6.35 -12.31 11.03
C PRO A 49 5.04 -11.71 10.52
N THR A 50 3.91 -12.29 10.94
CA THR A 50 2.58 -11.77 10.61
C THR A 50 2.19 -10.74 11.64
N LYS A 51 2.02 -9.49 11.20
CA LYS A 51 1.56 -8.42 12.09
C LYS A 51 0.12 -8.66 12.56
N MET A 52 -0.78 -9.14 11.69
CA MET A 52 -2.17 -9.47 12.05
C MET A 52 -2.28 -10.81 12.75
N THR A 53 -2.14 -10.81 14.08
CA THR A 53 -2.39 -11.99 14.90
C THR A 53 -3.90 -12.28 15.01
N PRO A 54 -4.33 -13.54 15.24
CA PRO A 54 -5.74 -13.89 15.42
C PRO A 54 -6.53 -13.01 16.41
N PRO A 55 -6.04 -12.70 17.64
CA PRO A 55 -6.76 -11.82 18.55
C PRO A 55 -6.92 -10.40 17.98
N MET A 56 -5.95 -9.93 17.21
CA MET A 56 -6.00 -8.59 16.63
C MET A 56 -6.97 -8.51 15.44
N ILE A 57 -7.10 -9.59 14.67
CA ILE A 57 -8.10 -9.71 13.60
C ILE A 57 -9.50 -9.54 14.19
N ILE A 58 -9.81 -10.21 15.31
CA ILE A 58 -11.11 -10.11 15.98
C ILE A 58 -11.42 -8.64 16.34
N VAL A 59 -10.44 -7.93 16.91
CA VAL A 59 -10.60 -6.52 17.28
C VAL A 59 -10.81 -5.64 16.04
N ILE A 60 -10.01 -5.85 14.99
CA ILE A 60 -10.13 -5.11 13.72
C ILE A 60 -11.52 -5.31 13.12
N GLU A 61 -12.00 -6.54 13.03
CA GLU A 61 -13.32 -6.87 12.49
C GLU A 61 -14.44 -6.27 13.32
N ALA A 62 -14.34 -6.30 14.66
CA ALA A 62 -15.29 -5.65 15.54
C ALA A 62 -15.37 -4.13 15.29
N LYS A 63 -14.22 -3.46 15.08
CA LYS A 63 -14.17 -2.05 14.74
C LYS A 63 -14.72 -1.76 13.33
N LEU A 64 -14.43 -2.61 12.35
CA LEU A 64 -14.98 -2.48 11.01
C LEU A 64 -16.51 -2.60 11.03
N ARG A 65 -17.08 -3.54 11.81
CA ARG A 65 -18.54 -3.74 11.92
C ARG A 65 -19.28 -2.56 12.54
N ILE A 66 -18.61 -1.73 13.36
CA ILE A 66 -19.15 -0.44 13.84
C ILE A 66 -18.82 0.75 12.91
N GLU A 67 -18.56 0.46 11.63
CA GLU A 67 -18.35 1.40 10.53
C GLU A 67 -17.09 2.28 10.62
N TRP A 68 -16.07 1.84 11.35
CA TRP A 68 -14.77 2.53 11.33
C TRP A 68 -14.07 2.33 9.98
N SER A 69 -13.44 3.39 9.45
CA SER A 69 -12.61 3.25 8.26
C SER A 69 -11.30 2.50 8.57
N PRO A 70 -10.70 1.79 7.61
CA PRO A 70 -9.40 1.15 7.80
C PRO A 70 -8.30 2.11 8.29
N GLU A 71 -8.36 3.39 7.89
CA GLU A 71 -7.45 4.43 8.38
C GLU A 71 -7.68 4.75 9.85
N GLN A 72 -8.95 4.83 10.29
CA GLN A 72 -9.30 5.05 11.70
C GLN A 72 -8.89 3.87 12.57
N VAL A 73 -9.10 2.64 12.09
CA VAL A 73 -8.66 1.43 12.81
C VAL A 73 -7.13 1.40 12.90
N SER A 74 -6.42 1.72 11.81
CA SER A 74 -4.96 1.81 11.79
C SER A 74 -4.43 2.85 12.79
N GLY A 75 -5.03 4.04 12.83
CA GLY A 75 -4.66 5.09 13.80
C GLY A 75 -4.92 4.67 15.24
N TRP A 76 -6.10 4.12 15.52
CA TRP A 76 -6.42 3.66 16.88
C TRP A 76 -5.54 2.51 17.35
N LEU A 77 -5.17 1.58 16.47
CA LEU A 77 -4.21 0.53 16.81
C LEU A 77 -2.84 1.09 17.18
N LEU A 78 -2.42 2.19 16.54
CA LEU A 78 -1.17 2.86 16.88
C LEU A 78 -1.27 3.55 18.25
N ASP A 79 -2.34 4.30 18.48
CA ASP A 79 -2.49 5.15 19.67
C ASP A 79 -2.85 4.38 20.95
N ASP A 80 -3.75 3.39 20.86
CA ASP A 80 -4.34 2.70 22.02
C ASP A 80 -3.69 1.34 22.31
N GLN A 81 -3.14 0.68 21.28
CA GLN A 81 -2.63 -0.69 21.36
C GLN A 81 -1.12 -0.80 21.09
N GLU A 82 -0.45 0.31 20.75
CA GLU A 82 0.96 0.36 20.33
C GLU A 82 1.28 -0.63 19.18
N LYS A 83 0.30 -0.89 18.31
CA LYS A 83 0.42 -1.82 17.17
C LYS A 83 0.44 -1.08 15.84
N LEU A 84 1.58 -1.17 15.15
CA LEU A 84 1.75 -0.57 13.83
C LEU A 84 1.26 -1.50 12.71
N ILE A 85 -0.02 -1.40 12.38
CA ILE A 85 -0.64 -2.00 11.20
C ILE A 85 -1.03 -0.90 10.22
N SER A 86 -0.55 -1.01 8.98
CA SER A 86 -0.98 -0.11 7.90
C SER A 86 -2.42 -0.40 7.50
N HIS A 87 -3.19 0.65 7.21
CA HIS A 87 -4.54 0.54 6.64
C HIS A 87 -4.58 -0.32 5.37
N GLU A 88 -3.51 -0.38 4.58
CA GLU A 88 -3.42 -1.27 3.41
C GLU A 88 -3.45 -2.76 3.79
N THR A 89 -2.89 -3.10 4.95
CA THR A 89 -2.93 -4.48 5.46
C THR A 89 -4.37 -4.84 5.85
N ILE A 90 -5.11 -3.89 6.44
CA ILE A 90 -6.52 -4.05 6.77
C ILE A 90 -7.35 -4.15 5.48
N TYR A 91 -7.08 -3.34 4.46
CA TYR A 91 -7.75 -3.46 3.16
C TYR A 91 -7.52 -4.84 2.53
N ARG A 92 -6.29 -5.35 2.53
CA ARG A 92 -6.00 -6.69 2.03
C ARG A 92 -6.81 -7.76 2.77
N HIS A 93 -6.89 -7.69 4.10
CA HIS A 93 -7.73 -8.60 4.90
C HIS A 93 -9.20 -8.54 4.48
N ILE A 94 -9.76 -7.34 4.28
CA ILE A 94 -11.14 -7.16 3.82
C ILE A 94 -11.37 -7.76 2.43
N TRP A 95 -10.39 -7.63 1.53
CA TRP A 95 -10.49 -8.21 0.18
C TRP A 95 -10.32 -9.73 0.18
N ASP A 96 -9.47 -10.26 1.04
CA ASP A 96 -9.31 -11.71 1.23
C ASP A 96 -10.59 -12.32 1.81
N ASP A 97 -11.21 -11.67 2.83
CA ASP A 97 -12.53 -12.04 3.37
C ASP A 97 -13.61 -12.03 2.28
N LYS A 98 -13.66 -10.97 1.47
CA LYS A 98 -14.60 -10.89 0.34
C LYS A 98 -14.41 -12.04 -0.67
N GLN A 99 -13.17 -12.41 -0.97
CA GLN A 99 -12.88 -13.54 -1.87
C GLN A 99 -13.31 -14.88 -1.25
N ALA A 100 -13.24 -14.99 0.07
CA ALA A 100 -13.75 -16.14 0.82
C ALA A 100 -15.29 -16.15 1.02
N GLY A 101 -15.98 -15.09 0.57
CA GLY A 101 -17.44 -14.96 0.67
C GLY A 101 -17.94 -14.25 1.92
N GLY A 102 -17.06 -13.58 2.67
CA GLY A 102 -17.42 -12.79 3.84
C GLY A 102 -18.02 -11.42 3.53
N ASP A 103 -18.41 -10.71 4.59
CA ASP A 103 -19.20 -9.47 4.54
C ASP A 103 -18.43 -8.20 4.93
N LEU A 104 -17.14 -8.28 5.29
CA LEU A 104 -16.40 -7.14 5.84
C LEU A 104 -16.39 -5.92 4.91
N TYR A 105 -16.33 -6.13 3.60
CA TYR A 105 -16.34 -5.05 2.61
C TYR A 105 -17.64 -4.24 2.62
N THR A 106 -18.74 -4.78 3.13
CA THR A 106 -20.05 -4.10 3.18
C THR A 106 -20.10 -3.00 4.23
N HIS A 107 -19.25 -3.09 5.26
CA HIS A 107 -19.09 -2.14 6.35
C HIS A 107 -18.16 -0.97 6.03
N LEU A 108 -17.55 -0.95 4.83
CA LEU A 108 -16.76 0.20 4.38
C LEU A 108 -17.66 1.39 4.07
N ARG A 109 -17.44 2.49 4.80
CA ARG A 109 -18.21 3.74 4.72
C ARG A 109 -18.22 4.39 3.33
N ARG A 110 -17.17 4.17 2.51
CA ARG A 110 -17.11 4.62 1.11
C ARG A 110 -17.38 3.47 0.14
N ARG A 111 -18.63 3.36 -0.31
CA ARG A 111 -19.02 2.52 -1.46
C ARG A 111 -18.70 3.15 -2.82
N LYS A 112 -17.69 4.02 -2.93
CA LYS A 112 -17.56 4.90 -4.11
C LYS A 112 -17.42 4.08 -5.40
N LYS A 113 -18.49 4.09 -6.20
CA LYS A 113 -18.38 4.01 -7.65
C LYS A 113 -17.56 5.23 -8.06
N TYR A 114 -16.32 5.03 -8.49
CA TYR A 114 -15.61 6.11 -9.16
C TYR A 114 -16.42 6.45 -10.41
N ASP A 115 -17.01 7.64 -10.44
CA ASP A 115 -17.56 8.15 -11.69
C ASP A 115 -16.41 8.15 -12.69
N LYS A 116 -16.58 7.39 -13.79
CA LYS A 116 -15.63 7.47 -14.90
C LYS A 116 -15.58 8.94 -15.29
N ARG A 117 -14.41 9.57 -15.20
CA ARG A 117 -14.19 10.89 -15.78
C ARG A 117 -14.59 10.77 -17.25
N ARG A 118 -15.76 11.32 -17.60
CA ARG A 118 -16.19 11.39 -18.99
C ARG A 118 -15.15 12.28 -19.67
N ASN A 119 -14.46 11.77 -20.69
CA ASN A 119 -13.70 12.60 -21.65
C ASN A 119 -14.69 13.41 -22.50
N GLY A 120 -15.57 14.18 -21.85
CA GLY A 120 -16.54 15.05 -22.47
C GLY A 120 -16.14 16.50 -22.25
N LYS A 121 -16.38 17.34 -23.26
CA LYS A 121 -16.26 18.79 -23.15
C LYS A 121 -16.99 19.26 -21.88
N SER A 122 -16.32 20.04 -21.04
CA SER A 122 -16.89 20.56 -19.79
C SER A 122 -18.25 21.23 -20.08
N THR A 123 -19.32 20.70 -19.51
CA THR A 123 -20.67 21.29 -19.58
C THR A 123 -20.88 22.39 -18.56
N ARG A 124 -19.88 22.69 -17.70
CA ARG A 124 -19.90 23.92 -16.91
C ARG A 124 -19.88 25.09 -17.88
N GLY A 125 -21.02 25.74 -18.01
CA GLY A 125 -21.19 26.91 -18.87
C GLY A 125 -20.18 28.00 -18.50
N GLN A 126 -19.69 28.70 -19.52
CA GLN A 126 -18.98 29.95 -19.30
C GLN A 126 -19.94 30.96 -18.66
N ILE A 127 -19.44 31.81 -17.76
CA ILE A 127 -20.24 32.86 -17.11
C ILE A 127 -20.84 33.73 -18.22
N LYS A 128 -22.18 33.77 -18.31
CA LYS A 128 -22.88 34.66 -19.24
C LYS A 128 -22.53 36.11 -18.86
N ASN A 129 -22.21 36.92 -19.87
CA ASN A 129 -21.79 38.31 -19.71
C ASN A 129 -20.50 38.48 -18.89
N ARG A 130 -19.52 37.58 -19.09
CA ARG A 130 -18.18 37.81 -18.57
C ARG A 130 -17.62 39.08 -19.20
N VAL A 131 -17.38 40.10 -18.38
CA VAL A 131 -16.62 41.29 -18.75
C VAL A 131 -15.14 40.90 -18.81
N ILE A 132 -14.48 41.22 -19.93
CA ILE A 132 -13.03 41.00 -20.07
C ILE A 132 -12.31 42.01 -19.17
N ILE A 133 -11.13 41.65 -18.65
CA ILE A 133 -10.37 42.51 -17.73
C ILE A 133 -10.13 43.90 -18.34
N ASP A 134 -9.95 43.99 -19.66
CA ASP A 134 -9.71 45.23 -20.40
C ASP A 134 -10.94 46.15 -20.49
N GLU A 135 -12.15 45.61 -20.27
CA GLU A 135 -13.41 46.35 -20.35
C GLU A 135 -13.91 46.82 -18.97
N ARG A 136 -13.17 46.52 -17.89
CA ARG A 136 -13.59 46.93 -16.54
C ARG A 136 -13.44 48.45 -16.36
N PRO A 137 -14.36 49.11 -15.63
CA PRO A 137 -14.22 50.53 -15.33
C PRO A 137 -12.96 50.82 -14.51
N SER A 138 -12.30 51.95 -14.75
CA SER A 138 -11.04 52.32 -14.06
C SER A 138 -11.17 52.39 -12.54
N ILE A 139 -12.37 52.69 -12.01
CA ILE A 139 -12.64 52.74 -10.57
C ILE A 139 -12.37 51.41 -9.85
N VAL A 140 -12.39 50.28 -10.58
CA VAL A 140 -12.09 48.95 -10.05
C VAL A 140 -10.60 48.80 -9.73
N ASP A 141 -9.72 49.52 -10.44
CA ASP A 141 -8.28 49.52 -10.15
C ASP A 141 -7.95 50.25 -8.85
N ASP A 142 -8.77 51.23 -8.47
CA ASP A 142 -8.61 52.00 -7.24
C ASP A 142 -8.94 51.18 -5.98
N LYS A 143 -9.65 50.03 -6.13
CA LYS A 143 -10.04 49.10 -5.04
C LYS A 143 -10.61 49.80 -3.81
N SER A 144 -11.33 50.90 -4.02
CA SER A 144 -11.80 51.79 -2.96
C SER A 144 -13.03 51.23 -2.23
N ARG A 145 -13.72 50.23 -2.81
CA ARG A 145 -14.92 49.61 -2.22
C ARG A 145 -14.76 48.08 -2.08
N ILE A 146 -15.40 47.54 -1.04
CA ILE A 146 -15.56 46.09 -0.88
C ILE A 146 -16.41 45.55 -2.05
N GLY A 147 -15.81 44.63 -2.81
CA GLY A 147 -16.42 44.01 -4.00
C GLY A 147 -15.70 44.33 -5.32
N ASP A 148 -14.69 45.20 -5.30
CA ASP A 148 -13.82 45.45 -6.45
C ASP A 148 -12.71 44.37 -6.49
N THR A 149 -12.90 43.33 -7.32
CA THR A 149 -11.91 42.25 -7.55
C THR A 149 -11.66 42.01 -9.02
#